data_AF-A0A7K2YTY1-F1
#
_entry.id   AF-A0A7K2YTY1-F1
#
_cell.length_a   1.000
_cell.length_b   1.000
_cell.length_c   1.000
_cell.angle_alpha   90.00
_cell.angle_beta   90.00
_cell.angle_gamma   90.00
#
_symmetry.space_group_name_H-M   'P 1'
#
loop_
_entity.id
_entity.type
_entity.pdbx_description
1 polymer ?
#
loop_
_entity_poly.entity_id
_entity_poly.type
_entity_poly.pdbx_seq_one_letter_code
_entity_poly.pdbx_strand_id
1 'polypeptide(L)'
;MSKRTKLAALASVGALAAVATLSGSASAGGPSTSPYDCVDARGGRFTAKVTYSTGGNLLKVSIGHPVPVSFAANTINTTAVFNGPSGAVVYDGTVNPPYTAGTPVLNLGPIPRVTGSILPGQPLNIVPATAPPSPTNWSLRVIFPGGYPAWYCGTRVPLSPPLVYN
;
A
#
# COMPACT_ATOMS: atom_id res chain seq x y z
N MET A 1 -46.08 55.23 49.32
CA MET A 1 -46.70 53.89 49.47
C MET A 1 -46.09 52.93 48.45
N SER A 2 -45.38 51.90 48.94
CA SER A 2 -45.28 50.48 48.45
C SER A 2 -45.81 50.13 47.03
N LYS A 3 -45.15 49.36 46.13
CA LYS A 3 -44.46 48.04 46.24
C LYS A 3 -43.72 47.66 44.92
N ARG A 4 -42.54 46.99 45.06
CA ARG A 4 -42.00 45.72 44.46
C ARG A 4 -42.51 45.29 43.04
N THR A 5 -41.75 44.71 42.08
CA THR A 5 -40.88 43.50 42.11
C THR A 5 -40.26 43.21 40.71
N LYS A 6 -38.98 42.78 40.69
CA LYS A 6 -38.17 41.88 39.80
C LYS A 6 -38.68 41.43 38.40
N LEU A 7 -37.78 41.31 37.41
CA LEU A 7 -37.20 40.03 36.90
C LEU A 7 -36.12 40.27 35.82
N ALA A 8 -35.16 39.33 35.73
CA ALA A 8 -34.00 39.32 34.84
C ALA A 8 -34.14 38.31 33.68
N ALA A 9 -33.42 38.51 32.56
CA ALA A 9 -32.93 37.46 31.63
C ALA A 9 -31.99 38.13 30.59
N LEU A 10 -30.65 37.93 30.62
CA LEU A 10 -29.84 36.81 30.09
C LEU A 10 -29.87 36.63 28.56
N ALA A 11 -28.80 37.16 27.94
CA ALA A 11 -27.90 36.55 26.95
C ALA A 11 -28.45 35.68 25.80
N SER A 12 -28.00 35.99 24.58
CA SER A 12 -27.42 34.97 23.68
C SER A 12 -26.59 35.64 22.59
N VAL A 13 -25.28 35.73 22.85
CA VAL A 13 -24.27 35.88 21.79
C VAL A 13 -24.22 34.55 21.07
N GLY A 14 -24.90 34.46 19.92
CA GLY A 14 -24.82 33.31 19.04
C GLY A 14 -23.45 33.27 18.38
N ALA A 15 -22.47 32.64 19.04
CA ALA A 15 -21.24 32.23 18.40
C ALA A 15 -21.59 31.18 17.34
N LEU A 16 -21.46 31.52 16.06
CA LEU A 16 -21.42 30.52 15.00
C LEU A 16 -20.14 29.70 15.20
N ALA A 17 -20.29 28.57 15.89
CA ALA A 17 -19.32 27.49 15.84
C ALA A 17 -19.35 26.94 14.41
N ALA A 18 -18.46 27.47 13.56
CA ALA A 18 -18.10 26.82 12.32
C ALA A 18 -17.49 25.45 12.72
N VAL A 19 -18.30 24.41 12.63
CA VAL A 19 -17.82 23.03 12.64
C VAL A 19 -16.98 22.91 11.38
N ALA A 20 -15.68 23.17 11.51
CA ALA A 20 -14.69 22.72 10.55
C ALA A 20 -14.74 21.19 10.60
N THR A 21 -15.61 20.61 9.80
CA THR A 21 -15.53 19.21 9.42
C THR A 21 -14.15 19.04 8.83
N LEU A 22 -13.25 18.49 9.64
CA LEU A 22 -11.93 18.03 9.22
C LEU A 22 -12.21 16.94 8.18
N SER A 23 -12.30 17.34 6.91
CA SER A 23 -12.17 16.43 5.79
C SER A 23 -10.74 15.92 5.87
N GLY A 24 -10.53 14.89 6.68
CA GLY A 24 -9.27 14.19 6.76
C GLY A 24 -8.99 13.68 5.36
N SER A 25 -8.14 14.40 4.64
CA SER A 25 -7.45 13.86 3.48
C SER A 25 -6.81 12.58 3.98
N ALA A 26 -7.29 11.43 3.51
CA ALA A 26 -6.60 10.17 3.67
C ALA A 26 -5.19 10.42 3.13
N SER A 27 -4.25 10.65 4.04
CA SER A 27 -2.86 10.81 3.64
C SER A 27 -2.49 9.44 3.08
N ALA A 28 -1.90 9.38 1.90
CA ALA A 28 -1.39 8.11 1.41
C ALA A 28 -0.04 7.89 2.11
N GLY A 29 0.19 6.74 2.73
CA GLY A 29 1.53 6.43 3.20
C GLY A 29 2.43 6.13 2.00
N GLY A 30 3.51 6.88 1.83
CA GLY A 30 4.39 6.79 0.66
C GLY A 30 4.27 7.98 -0.31
N PRO A 31 4.88 7.92 -1.50
CA PRO A 31 5.50 6.73 -2.11
C PRO A 31 6.80 6.32 -1.41
N SER A 32 7.00 5.01 -1.31
CA SER A 32 8.20 4.38 -0.75
C SER A 32 8.82 3.46 -1.79
N THR A 33 10.13 3.56 -2.00
CA THR A 33 10.79 2.84 -3.09
C THR A 33 11.96 2.00 -2.60
N SER A 34 12.23 0.90 -3.31
CA SER A 34 13.45 0.13 -3.12
C SER A 34 13.80 -0.68 -4.38
N PRO A 35 15.09 -0.89 -4.68
CA PRO A 35 15.50 -1.89 -5.65
C PRO A 35 15.20 -3.30 -5.12
N TYR A 36 14.59 -4.11 -5.96
CA TYR A 36 14.32 -5.53 -5.71
C TYR A 36 15.14 -6.39 -6.65
N ASP A 37 15.71 -7.45 -6.10
CA ASP A 37 16.16 -8.60 -6.87
C ASP A 37 14.94 -9.48 -7.10
N CYS A 38 14.73 -9.92 -8.34
CA CYS A 38 13.63 -10.79 -8.71
C CYS A 38 14.16 -12.03 -9.43
N VAL A 39 13.48 -13.16 -9.20
CA VAL A 39 13.73 -14.43 -9.85
C VAL A 39 12.41 -14.92 -10.45
N ASP A 40 12.42 -15.25 -11.74
CA ASP A 40 11.26 -15.86 -12.39
C ASP A 40 11.18 -17.36 -12.06
N ALA A 41 10.01 -17.98 -12.25
CA ALA A 41 9.80 -19.40 -11.97
C ALA A 41 10.67 -20.35 -12.83
N ARG A 42 11.35 -19.84 -13.86
CA ARG A 42 12.29 -20.57 -14.72
C ARG A 42 13.75 -20.36 -14.29
N GLY A 43 14.00 -19.56 -13.25
CA GLY A 43 15.33 -19.25 -12.74
C GLY A 43 15.99 -18.00 -13.35
N GLY A 44 15.30 -17.28 -14.24
CA GLY A 44 15.76 -16.02 -14.79
C GLY A 44 15.82 -14.94 -13.72
N ARG A 45 16.90 -14.15 -13.67
CA ARG A 45 17.15 -13.15 -12.63
C ARG A 45 17.15 -11.75 -13.23
N PHE A 46 16.53 -10.80 -12.55
CA PHE A 46 16.51 -9.40 -12.96
C PHE A 46 16.35 -8.49 -11.75
N THR A 47 16.67 -7.22 -11.91
CA THR A 47 16.42 -6.19 -10.91
C THR A 47 15.26 -5.31 -11.35
N ALA A 48 14.48 -4.85 -10.38
CA ALA A 48 13.36 -3.95 -10.63
C ALA A 48 13.25 -2.91 -9.52
N LYS A 49 12.87 -1.67 -9.88
CA LYS A 49 12.52 -0.66 -8.88
C LYS A 49 11.06 -0.87 -8.48
N VAL A 50 10.81 -1.21 -7.22
CA VAL A 50 9.43 -1.35 -6.71
C VAL A 50 9.05 -0.12 -5.91
N THR A 51 7.85 0.39 -6.18
CA THR A 51 7.25 1.52 -5.48
C THR A 51 5.97 1.07 -4.78
N TYR A 52 5.86 1.39 -3.50
CA TYR A 52 4.72 1.11 -2.65
C TYR A 52 4.03 2.40 -2.22
N SER A 53 2.72 2.35 -2.09
CA SER A 53 1.94 3.37 -1.40
C SER A 53 0.74 2.72 -0.73
N THR A 54 0.44 3.13 0.50
CA THR A 54 -0.75 2.71 1.25
C THR A 54 -1.84 3.77 1.15
N GLY A 55 -3.08 3.33 1.23
CA GLY A 55 -4.24 4.22 1.36
C GLY A 55 -5.46 3.42 1.79
N GLY A 56 -5.91 3.63 3.03
CA GLY A 56 -6.85 2.75 3.70
C GLY A 56 -6.29 1.33 3.84
N ASN A 57 -7.15 0.31 3.74
CA ASN A 57 -6.74 -1.10 3.83
C ASN A 57 -6.11 -1.64 2.53
N LEU A 58 -5.58 -0.77 1.66
CA LEU A 58 -5.08 -1.11 0.32
C LEU A 58 -3.59 -0.75 0.17
N LEU A 59 -2.88 -1.57 -0.60
CA LEU A 59 -1.50 -1.37 -1.00
C LEU A 59 -1.41 -1.23 -2.52
N LYS A 60 -0.97 -0.06 -2.99
CA LYS A 60 -0.61 0.16 -4.39
C LYS A 60 0.83 -0.27 -4.61
N VAL A 61 1.05 -1.10 -5.63
CA VAL A 61 2.37 -1.61 -6.00
C VAL A 61 2.63 -1.31 -7.48
N SER A 62 3.81 -0.75 -7.76
CA SER A 62 4.30 -0.50 -9.11
C SER A 62 5.72 -1.06 -9.26
N ILE A 63 5.96 -1.82 -10.32
CA ILE A 63 7.26 -2.43 -10.63
C ILE A 63 7.81 -1.81 -11.90
N GLY A 64 8.97 -1.14 -11.81
CA GLY A 64 9.69 -0.60 -12.96
C GLY A 64 10.46 -1.69 -13.71
N HIS A 65 9.72 -2.58 -14.38
CA HIS A 65 10.25 -3.61 -15.27
C HIS A 65 9.24 -3.91 -16.38
N PRO A 66 9.60 -3.77 -17.66
CA PRO A 66 8.69 -4.06 -18.76
C PRO A 66 8.46 -5.56 -18.93
N VAL A 67 7.23 -5.94 -19.26
CA VAL A 67 6.84 -7.31 -19.60
C VAL A 67 6.48 -7.35 -21.09
N PRO A 68 6.98 -8.30 -21.88
CA PRO A 68 6.77 -8.33 -23.34
C PRO A 68 5.36 -8.78 -23.75
N VAL A 69 4.47 -9.08 -22.80
CA VAL A 69 3.11 -9.55 -23.05
C VAL A 69 2.09 -8.67 -22.34
N SER A 70 0.90 -8.56 -22.92
CA SER A 70 -0.23 -7.81 -22.34
C SER A 70 -1.02 -8.68 -21.37
N PHE A 71 -1.62 -8.05 -20.37
CA PHE A 71 -2.51 -8.71 -19.42
C PHE A 71 -3.82 -7.93 -19.29
N ALA A 72 -4.93 -8.65 -19.19
CA ALA A 72 -6.21 -8.03 -18.90
C ALA A 72 -6.25 -7.50 -17.45
N ALA A 73 -7.25 -6.68 -17.13
CA ALA A 73 -7.48 -6.27 -15.76
C ALA A 73 -7.79 -7.49 -14.88
N ASN A 74 -7.38 -7.44 -13.60
CA ASN A 74 -7.70 -8.42 -12.58
C ASN A 74 -7.29 -9.86 -12.96
N THR A 75 -6.15 -10.04 -13.62
CA THR A 75 -5.61 -11.36 -13.97
C THR A 75 -4.28 -11.70 -13.30
N ILE A 76 -3.56 -10.70 -12.80
CA ILE A 76 -2.27 -10.85 -12.13
C ILE A 76 -2.52 -10.92 -10.63
N ASN A 77 -2.22 -12.06 -10.01
CA ASN A 77 -2.30 -12.20 -8.57
C ASN A 77 -0.99 -11.70 -7.93
N THR A 78 -1.11 -10.80 -6.97
CA THR A 78 0.04 -10.20 -6.29
C THR A 78 -0.07 -10.42 -4.80
N THR A 79 1.01 -10.93 -4.21
CA THR A 79 1.13 -11.09 -2.76
C THR A 79 2.34 -10.29 -2.28
N ALA A 80 2.14 -9.43 -1.27
CA ALA A 80 3.21 -8.66 -0.65
C ALA A 80 3.18 -8.85 0.87
N VAL A 81 4.35 -9.07 1.47
CA VAL A 81 4.50 -9.35 2.90
C VAL A 81 5.41 -8.30 3.54
N PHE A 82 4.90 -7.69 4.62
CA PHE A 82 5.60 -6.69 5.41
C PHE A 82 5.59 -7.10 6.88
N ASN A 83 6.57 -6.63 7.64
CA ASN A 83 6.53 -6.62 9.10
C ASN A 83 5.89 -5.32 9.58
N GLY A 84 4.76 -5.45 10.25
CA GLY A 84 4.18 -4.42 11.09
C GLY A 84 4.60 -4.58 12.55
N PRO A 85 4.21 -3.63 13.42
CA PRO A 85 4.55 -3.68 14.84
C PRO A 85 3.88 -4.83 15.61
N SER A 86 2.75 -5.35 15.12
CA SER A 86 2.02 -6.47 15.74
C SER A 86 2.24 -7.81 15.02
N GLY A 87 3.18 -7.89 14.07
CA GLY A 87 3.47 -9.09 13.28
C GLY A 87 3.40 -8.85 11.77
N ALA A 88 3.36 -9.93 11.00
CA ALA A 88 3.32 -9.87 9.55
C ALA A 88 1.99 -9.28 9.05
N VAL A 89 2.08 -8.35 8.09
CA VAL A 89 0.96 -7.76 7.36
C VAL A 89 1.05 -8.26 5.93
N VAL A 90 0.00 -8.93 5.46
CA VAL A 90 -0.05 -9.51 4.12
C VAL A 90 -1.11 -8.83 3.30
N TYR A 91 -0.71 -8.41 2.10
CA TYR A 91 -1.60 -7.93 1.05
C TYR A 91 -1.63 -8.99 -0.04
N ASP A 92 -2.82 -9.42 -0.44
CA ASP A 92 -3.00 -10.43 -1.47
C ASP A 92 -4.25 -10.13 -2.30
N GLY A 93 -4.14 -10.26 -3.61
CA GLY A 93 -5.29 -10.08 -4.50
C GLY A 93 -4.94 -9.99 -5.97
N THR A 94 -6.00 -10.05 -6.77
CA THR A 94 -5.92 -10.04 -8.24
C THR A 94 -6.62 -8.79 -8.76
N VAL A 95 -5.94 -7.64 -8.72
CA VAL A 95 -6.57 -6.30 -8.86
C VAL A 95 -5.85 -5.35 -9.84
N ASN A 96 -5.00 -5.89 -10.72
CA ASN A 96 -4.22 -5.07 -11.65
C ASN A 96 -5.13 -4.35 -12.69
N PRO A 97 -4.81 -3.12 -13.10
CA PRO A 97 -5.39 -2.54 -14.31
C PRO A 97 -4.94 -3.32 -15.56
N PRO A 98 -5.59 -3.11 -16.73
CA PRO A 98 -5.07 -3.63 -17.99
C PRO A 98 -3.62 -3.20 -18.20
N TYR A 99 -2.77 -4.15 -18.57
CA TYR A 99 -1.37 -3.91 -18.86
C TYR A 99 -1.10 -4.14 -20.34
N THR A 100 -0.48 -3.17 -20.99
CA THR A 100 -0.05 -3.28 -22.39
C THR A 100 1.41 -3.72 -22.45
N ALA A 101 1.69 -4.73 -23.28
CA ALA A 101 3.04 -5.23 -23.55
C ALA A 101 4.06 -4.10 -23.77
N GLY A 102 5.23 -4.22 -23.15
CA GLY A 102 6.34 -3.27 -23.28
C GLY A 102 6.20 -2.00 -22.46
N THR A 103 5.09 -1.81 -21.72
CA THR A 103 4.95 -0.65 -20.81
C THR A 103 6.04 -0.70 -19.74
N PRO A 104 6.80 0.38 -19.50
CA PRO A 104 8.00 0.35 -18.64
C PRO A 104 7.69 0.10 -17.16
N VAL A 105 6.44 0.32 -16.75
CA VAL A 105 5.98 0.13 -15.36
C VAL A 105 4.79 -0.81 -15.36
N LEU A 106 4.92 -1.91 -14.62
CA LEU A 106 3.83 -2.81 -14.30
C LEU A 106 3.13 -2.31 -13.03
N ASN A 107 1.91 -1.80 -13.18
CA ASN A 107 1.06 -1.42 -12.06
C ASN A 107 0.20 -2.61 -11.65
N LEU A 108 0.25 -2.99 -10.37
CA LEU A 108 -0.48 -4.14 -9.84
C LEU A 108 -1.80 -3.76 -9.15
N GLY A 109 -2.12 -2.47 -9.14
CA GLY A 109 -3.37 -1.95 -8.60
C GLY A 109 -3.38 -1.86 -7.06
N PRO A 110 -4.54 -1.52 -6.47
CA PRO A 110 -4.72 -1.40 -5.02
C PRO A 110 -5.06 -2.75 -4.37
N ILE A 111 -4.04 -3.48 -3.94
CA ILE A 111 -4.14 -4.83 -3.38
C ILE A 111 -4.70 -4.76 -1.95
N PRO A 112 -5.74 -5.54 -1.60
CA PRO A 112 -6.32 -5.50 -0.27
C PRO A 112 -5.44 -6.21 0.76
N ARG A 113 -5.48 -5.71 2.01
CA ARG A 113 -4.91 -6.42 3.16
C ARG A 113 -5.77 -7.64 3.48
N VAL A 114 -5.14 -8.81 3.56
CA VAL A 114 -5.82 -10.07 3.91
C VAL A 114 -5.53 -10.52 5.34
N THR A 115 -4.35 -10.19 5.88
CA THR A 115 -3.99 -10.53 7.27
C THR A 115 -3.09 -9.47 7.91
N GLY A 116 -2.99 -9.53 9.23
CA GLY A 116 -2.21 -8.61 10.06
C GLY A 116 -3.00 -7.37 10.48
N SER A 117 -2.81 -6.95 11.73
CA SER A 117 -3.34 -5.70 12.27
C SER A 117 -2.29 -4.60 12.18
N ILE A 118 -2.63 -3.48 11.57
CA ILE A 118 -1.80 -2.28 11.56
C ILE A 118 -2.68 -1.04 11.62
N LEU A 119 -2.27 -0.09 12.46
CA LEU A 119 -2.97 1.17 12.68
C LEU A 119 -2.38 2.28 11.81
N PRO A 120 -3.18 3.27 11.39
CA PRO A 120 -2.69 4.45 10.68
C PRO A 120 -1.51 5.10 11.43
N GLY A 121 -0.49 5.51 10.68
CA GLY A 121 0.76 6.08 11.20
C GLY A 121 1.83 5.05 11.58
N GLN A 122 1.53 3.74 11.59
CA GLN A 122 2.53 2.72 11.90
C GLN A 122 3.39 2.36 10.68
N PRO A 123 4.70 2.09 10.86
CA PRO A 123 5.57 1.71 9.76
C PRO A 123 5.28 0.29 9.27
N LEU A 124 5.38 0.09 7.96
CA LEU A 124 5.44 -1.19 7.28
C LEU A 124 6.88 -1.41 6.82
N ASN A 125 7.55 -2.36 7.46
CA ASN A 125 8.94 -2.68 7.14
C ASN A 125 8.98 -3.90 6.24
N ILE A 126 9.75 -3.85 5.15
CA ILE A 126 10.13 -5.08 4.46
C ILE A 126 11.27 -5.72 5.22
N VAL A 127 11.20 -7.04 5.41
CA VAL A 127 12.35 -7.81 5.84
C VAL A 127 13.31 -7.92 4.67
N PRO A 128 14.53 -7.35 4.77
CA PRO A 128 15.50 -7.50 3.71
C PRO A 128 15.85 -8.98 3.53
N ALA A 129 15.83 -9.45 2.29
CA ALA A 129 16.19 -10.81 1.96
C ALA A 129 17.68 -11.03 2.23
N THR A 130 18.00 -12.01 3.09
CA THR A 130 19.38 -12.41 3.38
C THR A 130 19.93 -13.36 2.32
N ALA A 131 19.06 -14.21 1.77
CA ALA A 131 19.34 -15.10 0.65
C ALA A 131 18.69 -14.60 -0.66
N PRO A 132 19.13 -15.08 -1.84
CA PRO A 132 18.45 -14.81 -3.10
C PRO A 132 16.95 -15.15 -3.03
N PRO A 133 16.09 -14.39 -3.74
CA PRO A 133 14.68 -14.73 -3.83
C PRO A 133 14.46 -16.10 -4.47
N SER A 134 13.43 -16.80 -4.02
CA SER A 134 13.01 -18.11 -4.52
C SER A 134 11.50 -18.29 -4.32
N PRO A 135 10.88 -19.36 -4.84
CA PRO A 135 9.46 -19.64 -4.58
C PRO A 135 9.07 -19.74 -3.10
N THR A 136 10.03 -20.04 -2.23
CA THR A 136 9.85 -20.17 -0.77
C THR A 136 10.46 -19.03 0.04
N ASN A 137 11.16 -18.09 -0.60
CA ASN A 137 11.83 -16.96 0.04
C ASN A 137 11.62 -15.68 -0.78
N TRP A 138 10.60 -14.89 -0.44
CA TRP A 138 10.24 -13.65 -1.14
C TRP A 138 9.48 -12.70 -0.21
N SER A 139 9.50 -11.40 -0.52
CA SER A 139 8.64 -10.39 0.12
C SER A 139 7.59 -9.82 -0.82
N LEU A 140 7.79 -9.98 -2.13
CA LEU A 140 6.80 -9.71 -3.17
C LEU A 140 6.74 -10.90 -4.14
N ARG A 141 5.52 -11.38 -4.40
CA ARG A 141 5.25 -12.43 -5.39
C ARG A 141 4.24 -11.90 -6.40
N VAL A 142 4.52 -12.15 -7.68
CA VAL A 142 3.64 -11.77 -8.80
C VAL A 142 3.38 -13.02 -9.63
N ILE A 143 2.14 -13.46 -9.71
CA ILE A 143 1.72 -14.62 -10.48
C ILE A 143 0.93 -14.11 -11.70
N PHE A 144 1.49 -14.34 -12.88
CA PHE A 144 0.87 -13.96 -14.14
C PHE A 144 -0.05 -15.07 -14.66
N PRO A 145 -1.10 -14.72 -15.43
CA PRO A 145 -1.95 -15.70 -16.10
C PRO A 145 -1.24 -16.28 -17.35
N GLY A 146 -1.85 -17.31 -17.95
CA GLY A 146 -1.50 -17.74 -19.32
C GLY A 146 -0.09 -18.33 -19.49
N GLY A 147 0.52 -18.85 -18.41
CA GLY A 147 1.81 -19.54 -18.48
C GLY A 147 3.04 -18.62 -18.50
N TYR A 148 2.86 -17.30 -18.38
CA TYR A 148 3.99 -16.39 -18.13
C TYR A 148 4.57 -16.68 -16.74
N PRO A 149 5.91 -16.75 -16.56
CA PRO A 149 6.50 -17.22 -15.31
C PRO A 149 6.18 -16.26 -14.16
N ALA A 150 5.82 -16.82 -13.01
CA ALA A 150 5.69 -16.06 -11.77
C ALA A 150 7.03 -15.42 -11.39
N TRP A 151 6.99 -14.29 -10.72
CA TRP A 151 8.14 -13.59 -10.17
C TRP A 151 8.14 -13.66 -8.65
N TYR A 152 9.32 -13.93 -8.10
CA TYR A 152 9.61 -13.93 -6.67
C TYR A 152 10.66 -12.87 -6.42
N CYS A 153 10.32 -11.84 -5.66
CA CYS A 153 11.14 -10.67 -5.49
C CYS A 153 11.43 -10.43 -4.00
N GLY A 154 12.65 -9.98 -3.72
CA GLY A 154 13.09 -9.54 -2.41
C GLY A 154 14.03 -8.36 -2.55
N THR A 155 13.99 -7.44 -1.59
CA THR A 155 14.96 -6.34 -1.52
C THR A 155 16.01 -6.63 -0.47
N ARG A 156 17.22 -6.12 -0.66
CA ARG A 156 18.31 -6.14 0.32
C ARG A 156 18.44 -4.83 1.11
N VAL A 157 17.68 -3.81 0.71
CA VAL A 157 17.75 -2.48 1.32
C VAL A 157 16.36 -2.06 1.80
N PRO A 158 16.27 -1.31 2.91
CA PRO A 158 14.99 -0.83 3.41
C PRO A 158 14.32 0.11 2.39
N LEU A 159 13.01 0.28 2.54
CA LEU A 159 12.26 1.26 1.76
C LEU A 159 12.73 2.67 2.07
N SER A 160 12.82 3.49 1.03
CA SER A 160 13.13 4.91 1.15
C SER A 160 12.10 5.76 0.37
N PRO A 161 11.41 6.69 1.05
CA PRO A 161 11.28 6.78 2.52
C PRO A 161 10.63 5.52 3.12
N PRO A 162 10.70 5.29 4.44
CA PRO A 162 9.98 4.20 5.09
C PRO A 162 8.49 4.23 4.75
N LEU A 163 7.91 3.08 4.45
CA LEU A 163 6.49 2.99 4.17
C LEU A 163 5.72 3.09 5.48
N VAL A 164 4.80 4.03 5.54
CA VAL A 164 3.87 4.18 6.67
C VAL A 164 2.51 3.67 6.22
N TYR A 165 1.76 3.04 7.10
CA TYR A 165 0.38 2.65 6.85
C TYR A 165 -0.55 3.84 7.09
N ASN A 166 -1.49 4.07 6.19
CA ASN A 166 -2.42 5.19 6.27
C ASN A 166 -3.77 4.81 5.67
#